data_AF-A0A1H4ZN92-F1
#
_entry.id   AF-A0A1H4ZN92-F1
#
_cell.length_a   1.000
_cell.length_b   1.000
_cell.length_c   1.000
_cell.angle_alpha   90.00
_cell.angle_beta   90.00
_cell.angle_gamma   90.00
#
_symmetry.space_group_name_H-M   'P 1'
#
loop_
_entity.id
_entity.type
_entity.pdbx_description
1 polymer ?
#
loop_
_entity_poly.entity_id
_entity_poly.type
_entity_poly.pdbx_seq_one_letter_code
_entity_poly.pdbx_strand_id
1 'polypeptide(L)'
;MRLVLMGLVVLLVGCATQVPEVRTVRMEVPVLVSCKTQEVAVPPWAAASLKKADPLELKVRALLAERRQRIGYERGLIAAVVACQ
;
A
#
# COMPACT_ATOMS: atom_id res chain seq x y z
N MET A 1 39.23 60.09 -5.75
CA MET A 1 37.98 59.65 -6.44
C MET A 1 38.13 58.31 -7.16
N ARG A 2 39.17 58.08 -8.00
CA ARG A 2 39.35 56.79 -8.72
C ARG A 2 39.42 55.55 -7.82
N LEU A 3 40.08 55.64 -6.67
CA LEU A 3 40.19 54.52 -5.72
C LEU A 3 38.85 54.13 -5.06
N VAL A 4 37.97 55.11 -4.83
CA VAL A 4 36.64 54.87 -4.24
C VAL A 4 35.73 54.17 -5.26
N LEU A 5 35.78 54.62 -6.52
CA LEU A 5 35.10 53.96 -7.63
C LEU A 5 35.59 52.52 -7.84
N MET A 6 36.89 52.27 -7.75
CA MET A 6 37.45 50.92 -7.83
C MET A 6 37.00 50.02 -6.68
N GLY A 7 36.99 50.52 -5.44
CA GLY A 7 36.50 49.76 -4.29
C GLY A 7 35.03 49.39 -4.38
N LEU A 8 34.19 50.30 -4.91
CA LEU A 8 32.76 50.06 -5.12
C LEU A 8 32.51 48.96 -6.16
N VAL A 9 33.27 48.98 -7.27
CA VAL A 9 33.16 47.96 -8.33
C VAL A 9 33.56 46.57 -7.80
N VAL A 10 34.61 46.47 -6.97
CA VAL A 10 35.02 45.19 -6.37
C VAL A 10 33.97 44.62 -5.42
N LEU A 11 33.32 45.47 -4.62
CA LEU A 11 32.24 45.05 -3.70
C LEU A 11 31.01 44.52 -4.44
N LEU A 12 30.67 45.10 -5.60
CA LEU A 12 29.50 44.72 -6.40
C LEU A 12 29.68 43.37 -7.13
N VAL A 13 30.90 42.98 -7.47
CA VAL A 13 31.17 41.74 -8.23
C VAL A 13 31.24 40.49 -7.33
N GLY A 14 31.35 40.66 -6.01
CA GLY A 14 31.48 39.55 -5.05
C GLY A 14 30.21 38.74 -4.77
N CYS A 15 29.01 39.27 -5.08
CA CYS A 15 27.74 38.61 -4.71
C CYS A 15 27.21 37.58 -5.73
N ALA A 16 27.85 37.42 -6.89
CA ALA A 16 27.30 36.61 -8.00
C ALA A 16 27.99 35.24 -8.22
N THR A 17 28.99 34.86 -7.42
CA THR A 17 29.88 33.72 -7.72
C THR A 17 29.53 32.40 -7.03
N GLN A 18 28.54 32.35 -6.14
CA GLN A 18 28.18 31.11 -5.46
C GLN A 18 27.18 30.31 -6.27
N VAL A 19 27.70 29.40 -7.10
CA VAL A 19 26.89 28.38 -7.79
C VAL A 19 26.39 27.38 -6.73
N PRO A 20 25.07 27.18 -6.58
CA PRO A 20 24.55 26.24 -5.60
C PRO A 20 24.97 24.81 -5.97
N GLU A 21 25.47 24.06 -4.99
CA GLU A 21 25.86 22.65 -5.16
C GLU A 21 24.60 21.80 -5.37
N VAL A 22 24.32 21.44 -6.62
CA VAL A 22 23.15 20.64 -6.98
C VAL A 22 23.38 19.20 -6.54
N ARG A 23 22.82 18.81 -5.39
CA ARG A 23 22.80 17.41 -4.95
C ARG A 23 21.65 16.69 -5.62
N THR A 24 21.95 15.97 -6.70
CA THR A 24 20.99 15.07 -7.34
C THR A 24 20.76 13.85 -6.45
N VAL A 25 19.60 13.81 -5.78
CA VAL A 25 19.16 12.64 -5.01
C VAL A 25 18.46 11.70 -5.98
N ARG A 26 18.89 10.44 -6.04
CA ARG A 26 18.11 9.40 -6.72
C ARG A 26 16.89 9.09 -5.85
N MET A 27 15.71 9.37 -6.38
CA MET A 27 14.44 8.97 -5.78
C MET A 27 13.95 7.70 -6.46
N GLU A 28 13.60 6.70 -5.67
CA GLU A 28 12.85 5.55 -6.18
C GLU A 28 11.39 5.96 -6.35
N VAL A 29 10.92 5.92 -7.60
CA VAL A 29 9.51 6.19 -7.92
C VAL A 29 8.76 4.86 -7.81
N PRO A 30 7.74 4.75 -6.93
CA PRO A 30 6.95 3.53 -6.84
C PRO A 30 6.20 3.30 -8.15
N VAL A 31 6.48 2.18 -8.81
CA VAL A 31 5.81 1.77 -10.04
C VAL A 31 4.69 0.79 -9.68
N LEU A 32 3.49 1.02 -10.21
CA LEU A 32 2.36 0.11 -10.03
C LEU A 32 2.64 -1.19 -10.80
N VAL A 33 2.94 -2.27 -10.09
CA VAL A 33 3.06 -3.61 -10.66
C VAL A 33 1.69 -4.28 -10.72
N SER A 34 1.35 -4.88 -11.86
CA SER A 34 0.11 -5.65 -11.99
C SER A 34 0.23 -6.93 -11.18
N CYS A 35 -0.49 -7.05 -10.07
CA CYS A 35 -0.57 -8.33 -9.37
C CYS A 35 -1.30 -9.36 -10.24
N LYS A 36 -0.71 -10.55 -10.38
CA LYS A 36 -1.34 -11.71 -11.01
C LYS A 36 -1.68 -12.72 -9.92
N THR A 37 -2.85 -12.55 -9.32
CA THR A 37 -3.41 -13.49 -8.33
C THR A 37 -4.71 -14.08 -8.84
N GLN A 38 -5.05 -15.29 -8.41
CA GLN A 38 -6.30 -15.94 -8.77
C GLN A 38 -7.40 -15.51 -7.81
N GLU A 39 -8.60 -15.29 -8.34
CA GLU A 39 -9.79 -15.02 -7.52
C GLU A 39 -10.07 -16.21 -6.58
N VAL A 40 -10.17 -15.93 -5.28
CA VAL A 40 -10.50 -16.94 -4.27
C VAL A 40 -12.01 -17.16 -4.29
N ALA A 41 -12.44 -18.36 -4.69
CA ALA A 41 -13.86 -18.69 -4.80
C ALA A 41 -14.56 -18.65 -3.43
N VAL A 42 -15.74 -18.02 -3.38
CA VAL A 42 -16.59 -18.02 -2.19
C VAL A 42 -17.14 -19.42 -1.96
N PRO A 43 -16.93 -20.03 -0.79
CA PRO A 43 -17.44 -21.36 -0.52
C PRO A 43 -18.97 -21.34 -0.33
N PRO A 44 -19.64 -22.48 -0.57
CA PRO A 44 -21.05 -22.64 -0.22
C PRO A 44 -21.18 -22.64 1.30
N TRP A 45 -21.60 -21.50 1.86
CA TRP A 45 -21.73 -21.29 3.30
C TRP A 45 -22.71 -22.28 3.93
N ALA A 46 -22.26 -23.01 4.95
CA ALA A 46 -23.07 -24.03 5.59
C ALA A 46 -24.35 -23.47 6.22
N ALA A 47 -24.37 -22.20 6.65
CA ALA A 47 -25.56 -21.57 7.22
C ALA A 47 -26.57 -21.08 6.15
N ALA A 48 -26.21 -21.07 4.85
CA ALA A 48 -27.06 -20.49 3.80
C ALA A 48 -28.41 -21.22 3.64
N SER A 49 -28.49 -22.49 4.02
CA SER A 49 -29.71 -23.30 3.94
C SER A 49 -30.54 -23.29 5.23
N LEU A 50 -30.08 -22.62 6.29
CA LEU A 50 -30.78 -22.60 7.58
C LEU A 50 -32.11 -21.84 7.51
N LYS A 51 -33.13 -22.41 8.11
CA LYS A 51 -34.46 -21.83 8.29
C LYS A 51 -34.71 -21.46 9.74
N LYS A 52 -35.62 -20.51 9.96
CA LYS A 52 -36.04 -20.10 11.31
C LYS A 52 -36.58 -21.26 12.14
N ALA A 53 -37.34 -22.16 11.50
CA ALA A 53 -37.97 -23.32 12.14
C ALA A 53 -37.01 -24.48 12.43
N ASP A 54 -35.76 -24.44 11.94
CA ASP A 54 -34.83 -25.55 12.14
C ASP A 54 -34.47 -25.72 13.61
N PRO A 55 -34.25 -26.98 14.06
CA PRO A 55 -33.88 -27.26 15.44
C PRO A 55 -32.52 -26.65 15.77
N LEU A 56 -32.32 -26.32 17.05
CA LEU A 56 -31.10 -25.68 17.53
C LEU A 56 -29.85 -26.51 17.21
N GLU A 57 -29.93 -27.83 17.33
CA GLU A 57 -28.81 -28.73 17.03
C GLU A 57 -28.32 -28.55 15.59
N LEU A 58 -29.24 -28.49 14.61
CA LEU A 58 -28.91 -28.32 13.20
C LEU A 58 -28.26 -26.96 12.94
N LYS A 59 -28.77 -25.90 13.58
CA LYS A 59 -28.19 -24.55 13.51
C LYS A 59 -26.77 -24.52 14.07
N VAL A 60 -26.54 -25.09 15.26
CA VAL A 60 -25.21 -25.12 15.87
C VAL A 60 -24.22 -25.89 15.00
N ARG A 61 -24.62 -27.05 14.46
CA ARG A 61 -23.78 -27.85 13.58
C ARG A 61 -23.39 -27.08 12.31
N ALA A 62 -24.35 -26.43 11.66
CA ALA A 62 -24.12 -25.61 10.48
C ALA A 62 -23.18 -24.42 10.78
N LEU A 63 -23.38 -23.70 11.89
CA LEU A 63 -22.53 -22.57 12.28
C LEU A 63 -21.11 -23.00 12.64
N LEU A 64 -20.92 -24.15 13.29
CA LEU A 64 -19.59 -24.70 13.58
C LEU A 64 -18.85 -25.15 12.30
N ALA A 65 -19.59 -25.68 11.32
CA ALA A 65 -19.04 -26.00 10.00
C ALA A 65 -18.65 -24.72 9.25
N GLU A 66 -19.52 -23.72 9.21
CA GLU A 66 -19.25 -22.43 8.56
C GLU A 66 -18.08 -21.70 9.20
N ARG A 67 -17.93 -21.75 10.54
CA ARG A 67 -16.77 -21.17 11.22
C ARG A 67 -15.45 -21.71 10.64
N ARG A 68 -15.37 -23.01 10.35
CA ARG A 68 -14.19 -23.61 9.72
C ARG A 68 -14.04 -23.20 8.26
N GLN A 69 -15.14 -23.09 7.52
CA GLN A 69 -15.12 -22.57 6.14
C GLN A 69 -14.57 -21.14 6.09
N ARG A 70 -15.00 -20.25 6.99
CA ARG A 70 -14.52 -18.86 7.07
C ARG A 70 -13.03 -18.79 7.37
N ILE A 71 -12.55 -19.58 8.34
CA ILE A 71 -11.11 -19.67 8.65
C ILE A 71 -10.30 -20.09 7.41
N GLY A 72 -10.80 -21.06 6.63
CA GLY A 72 -10.14 -21.48 5.38
C GLY A 72 -10.16 -20.38 4.32
N TYR A 73 -11.31 -19.74 4.12
CA TYR A 73 -11.49 -18.66 3.15
C TYR A 73 -10.61 -17.44 3.48
N GLU A 74 -10.56 -17.02 4.75
CA GLU A 74 -9.68 -15.93 5.22
C GLU A 74 -8.21 -16.24 4.95
N ARG A 75 -7.76 -17.48 5.18
CA ARG A 75 -6.39 -17.89 4.84
C ARG A 75 -6.13 -17.84 3.34
N GLY A 76 -7.10 -18.26 2.53
CA GLY A 76 -7.02 -18.16 1.07
C GLY A 76 -6.89 -16.71 0.61
N LEU A 77 -7.69 -15.80 1.18
CA LEU A 77 -7.61 -14.37 0.89
C LEU A 77 -6.26 -13.76 1.31
N ILE A 78 -5.77 -14.09 2.51
CA ILE A 78 -4.46 -13.64 2.98
C ILE A 78 -3.36 -14.11 2.02
N ALA A 79 -3.39 -15.38 1.61
CA ALA A 79 -2.42 -15.92 0.65
C ALA A 79 -2.48 -15.19 -0.70
N ALA A 80 -3.69 -14.87 -1.19
CA ALA A 80 -3.87 -14.14 -2.44
C ALA A 80 -3.31 -12.71 -2.37
N VAL A 81 -3.43 -12.03 -1.22
CA VAL A 81 -2.85 -10.70 -0.98
C VAL A 81 -1.33 -10.76 -0.82
N VAL A 82 -0.81 -11.73 -0.06
CA VAL A 82 0.63 -11.92 0.14
C VAL A 82 1.34 -12.21 -1.19
N ALA A 83 0.69 -12.93 -2.11
CA ALA A 83 1.23 -13.14 -3.46
C ALA A 83 1.36 -11.85 -4.29
N CYS A 84 0.73 -10.74 -3.87
CA CYS A 84 0.75 -9.44 -4.56
C CYS A 84 1.71 -8.41 -3.95
N GLN A 85 2.29 -8.69 -2.78
CA GLN A 85 3.23 -7.80 -2.09
C GLN A 85 4.66 -8.10 -2.54
#